data_AF-A0AAV9MI68-F1
#
_entry.id   AF-A0AAV9MI68-F1
#
_cell.length_a   1.000
_cell.length_b   1.000
_cell.length_c   1.000
_cell.angle_alpha   90.00
_cell.angle_beta   90.00
_cell.angle_gamma   90.00
#
_symmetry.space_group_name_H-M   'P 1'
#
loop_
_entity.id
_entity.type
_entity.pdbx_description
1 polymer ?
#
loop_
_entity_poly.entity_id
_entity_poly.type
_entity_poly.pdbx_seq_one_letter_code
_entity_poly.pdbx_strand_id
1 'polypeptide(L)'
;MKIIAAYLLAVLGGNASPSAKDLKNILGCVGAEADDDRIQLLLSQVDGKDITELIAAGREKLASVPSGGGAVAVAAPAGGAAAAPAEEKKEEKKEEKEASEDPKSPLSHDIHPRPHAASVAAAGSAGAASATAAGRAPHHRHPQLQQTAAAAVPRPRFIFTKNKREKPGNTNNQMAESSTISKGSTVEECQDMIRRGLKTPMVKFLKEHLEKSGCRIGENFIKASHCNQKISGGYARGRGIIVCSNHMQIQDEVNQVLIHELIHAYDECRAGNLDWANCAHHACSEIRAGHLSGDCHYKRELLRGYLKIRGHEQECVKRRVMKSMSGNPNCSETASKDAMEAIWDVCYNDTKPFDRAP
;
A
#
# COMPACT_ATOMS: atom_id res chain seq x y z
N MET A 1 23.16 -9.73 14.82
CA MET A 1 22.11 -9.74 13.77
C MET A 1 21.93 -11.11 13.12
N LYS A 2 22.98 -11.86 12.74
CA LYS A 2 22.85 -13.16 12.05
C LYS A 2 21.92 -14.19 12.71
N ILE A 3 21.98 -14.33 14.04
CA ILE A 3 21.14 -15.30 14.79
C ILE A 3 19.66 -14.89 14.79
N ILE A 4 19.37 -13.60 14.98
CA ILE A 4 18.00 -13.05 14.90
C ILE A 4 17.44 -13.27 13.49
N ALA A 5 18.24 -13.03 12.46
CA ALA A 5 17.84 -13.27 11.08
C ALA A 5 17.53 -14.76 10.83
N ALA A 6 18.39 -15.67 11.30
CA ALA A 6 18.14 -17.11 11.20
C ALA A 6 16.86 -17.54 11.94
N TYR A 7 16.59 -16.97 13.11
CA TYR A 7 15.37 -17.25 13.87
C TYR A 7 14.12 -16.79 13.12
N LEU A 8 14.12 -15.55 12.65
CA LEU A 8 13.01 -15.01 11.86
C LEU A 8 12.80 -15.80 10.57
N LEU A 9 13.88 -16.21 9.88
CA LEU A 9 13.77 -17.06 8.69
C LEU A 9 13.09 -18.41 8.99
N ALA A 10 13.42 -19.04 10.12
CA ALA A 10 12.78 -20.29 10.53
C ALA A 10 11.28 -20.10 10.84
N VAL A 11 10.91 -19.01 11.53
CA VAL A 11 9.51 -18.65 11.78
C VAL A 11 8.75 -18.39 10.48
N LEU A 12 9.36 -17.63 9.56
CA LEU A 12 8.80 -17.36 8.23
C LEU A 12 8.63 -18.64 7.39
N GLY A 13 9.52 -19.61 7.58
CA GLY A 13 9.47 -20.94 6.97
C GLY A 13 8.39 -21.87 7.55
N GLY A 14 7.62 -21.41 8.54
CA GLY A 14 6.52 -22.17 9.15
C GLY A 14 6.91 -22.92 10.43
N ASN A 15 8.15 -22.80 10.91
CA ASN A 15 8.53 -23.33 12.22
C ASN A 15 8.26 -22.27 13.30
N ALA A 16 7.10 -22.35 13.96
CA ALA A 16 6.66 -21.37 14.96
C ALA A 16 7.57 -21.30 16.21
N SER A 17 8.37 -22.34 16.48
CA SER A 17 9.28 -22.41 17.63
C SER A 17 10.64 -22.98 17.21
N PRO A 18 11.47 -22.19 16.51
CA PRO A 18 12.78 -22.64 16.03
C PRO A 18 13.70 -23.06 17.17
N SER A 19 14.36 -24.20 17.02
CA SER A 19 15.35 -24.71 17.97
C SER A 19 16.75 -24.17 17.69
N ALA A 20 17.67 -24.34 18.65
CA ALA A 20 19.09 -24.03 18.45
C ALA A 20 19.69 -24.79 17.25
N LYS A 21 19.22 -26.02 17.00
CA LYS A 21 19.66 -26.83 15.86
C LYS A 21 19.20 -26.22 14.54
N ASP A 22 17.98 -25.72 14.46
CA ASP A 22 17.44 -25.08 13.25
C ASP A 22 18.26 -23.82 12.91
N LEU A 23 18.60 -23.02 13.92
CA LEU A 23 19.44 -21.84 13.77
C LEU A 23 20.85 -22.18 13.28
N LYS A 24 21.48 -23.21 13.87
CA LYS A 24 22.79 -23.70 13.44
C LYS A 24 22.77 -24.18 11.98
N ASN A 25 21.72 -24.91 11.59
CA ASN A 25 21.57 -25.39 10.22
C ASN A 25 21.46 -24.21 9.23
N ILE A 26 20.60 -23.23 9.51
CA ILE A 26 20.41 -22.05 8.66
C ILE A 26 21.71 -21.23 8.54
N LEU A 27 22.40 -21.00 9.66
CA LEU A 27 23.68 -20.28 9.66
C LEU A 27 24.77 -21.06 8.91
N GLY A 28 24.80 -22.39 9.08
CA GLY A 28 25.71 -23.28 8.37
C GLY A 28 25.51 -23.26 6.84
N CYS A 29 24.26 -23.21 6.36
CA CYS A 29 23.95 -23.12 4.93
C CYS A 29 24.55 -21.88 4.25
N VAL A 30 24.76 -20.78 4.98
CA VAL A 30 25.33 -19.53 4.47
C VAL A 30 26.80 -19.33 4.87
N GLY A 31 27.43 -20.34 5.47
CA GLY A 31 28.82 -20.27 5.93
C GLY A 31 29.03 -19.31 7.10
N ALA A 32 27.98 -18.97 7.85
CA ALA A 32 28.07 -18.10 9.02
C ALA A 32 28.31 -18.92 10.29
N GLU A 33 29.24 -18.47 11.13
CA GLU A 33 29.52 -19.13 12.41
C GLU A 33 28.29 -19.05 13.34
N ALA A 34 27.95 -20.16 13.98
CA ALA A 34 26.92 -20.23 15.01
C ALA A 34 27.57 -20.02 16.38
N ASP A 35 27.15 -18.96 17.06
CA ASP A 35 27.56 -18.65 18.43
C ASP A 35 26.49 -19.19 19.38
N ASP A 36 26.83 -20.28 20.08
CA ASP A 36 25.90 -21.06 20.89
C ASP A 36 25.32 -20.26 22.05
N ASP A 37 26.14 -19.43 22.70
CA ASP A 37 25.72 -18.62 23.84
C ASP A 37 24.71 -17.57 23.41
N ARG A 38 24.95 -16.93 22.26
CA ARG A 38 24.02 -15.96 21.69
C ARG A 38 22.74 -16.60 21.15
N ILE A 39 22.82 -17.84 20.67
CA ILE A 39 21.64 -18.62 20.27
C ILE A 39 20.78 -18.91 21.49
N GLN A 40 21.36 -19.44 22.56
CA GLN A 40 20.64 -19.75 23.80
C GLN A 40 20.05 -18.49 24.44
N LEU A 41 20.82 -17.40 24.44
CA LEU A 41 20.33 -16.11 24.93
C LEU A 41 19.11 -15.64 24.13
N LEU A 42 19.14 -15.70 22.79
CA LEU A 42 17.97 -15.33 21.99
C LEU A 42 16.77 -16.22 22.29
N LEU A 43 16.96 -17.54 22.31
CA LEU A 43 15.88 -18.50 22.55
C LEU A 43 15.22 -18.27 23.91
N SER A 44 15.99 -18.03 24.97
CA SER A 44 15.43 -17.68 26.29
C SER A 44 14.66 -16.36 26.30
N GLN A 45 15.03 -15.39 25.46
CA GLN A 45 14.35 -14.10 25.40
C GLN A 45 13.04 -14.12 24.62
N VAL A 46 12.89 -15.07 23.68
CA VAL A 46 11.71 -15.21 22.82
C VAL A 46 10.79 -16.35 23.24
N ASP A 47 11.23 -17.22 24.14
CA ASP A 47 10.42 -18.32 24.65
C ASP A 47 9.11 -17.81 25.29
N GLY A 48 8.02 -18.48 24.95
CA GLY A 48 6.67 -18.13 25.40
C GLY A 48 6.13 -16.77 24.93
N LYS A 49 6.80 -16.06 24.01
CA LYS A 49 6.35 -14.76 23.51
C LYS A 49 5.89 -14.84 22.07
N ASP A 50 4.80 -14.14 21.75
CA ASP A 50 4.41 -13.97 20.37
C ASP A 50 5.41 -13.07 19.64
N ILE A 51 5.98 -13.59 18.55
CA ILE A 51 7.01 -12.89 17.78
C ILE A 51 6.46 -11.63 17.12
N THR A 52 5.18 -11.63 16.71
CA THR A 52 4.57 -10.45 16.08
C THR A 52 4.36 -9.35 17.11
N GLU A 53 3.95 -9.69 18.33
CA GLU A 53 3.83 -8.75 19.44
C GLU A 53 5.19 -8.21 19.89
N LEU A 54 6.21 -9.07 19.97
CA LEU A 54 7.58 -8.65 20.29
C LEU A 54 8.14 -7.65 19.28
N ILE A 55 7.89 -7.87 17.99
CA ILE A 55 8.31 -6.94 16.93
C ILE A 55 7.52 -5.63 17.05
N ALA A 56 6.22 -5.68 17.34
CA ALA A 56 5.41 -4.47 17.55
C ALA A 56 5.94 -3.64 18.74
N ALA A 57 6.06 -4.27 19.91
CA ALA A 57 6.52 -3.63 21.14
C ALA A 57 7.98 -3.13 21.03
N GLY A 58 8.84 -3.88 20.33
CA GLY A 58 10.22 -3.48 20.07
C GLY A 58 10.31 -2.20 19.24
N ARG A 59 9.36 -1.96 18.32
CA ARG A 59 9.37 -0.78 17.46
C ARG A 59 8.89 0.49 18.15
N GLU A 60 7.91 0.39 19.04
CA GLU A 60 7.53 1.52 19.90
C GLU A 60 8.72 1.98 20.75
N LYS A 61 9.49 1.03 21.29
CA LYS A 61 10.70 1.32 22.06
C LYS A 61 11.82 1.90 21.19
N LEU A 62 12.02 1.39 19.97
CA LEU A 62 13.02 1.93 19.03
C LEU A 62 12.64 3.30 18.46
N ALA A 63 11.35 3.60 18.29
CA ALA A 63 10.88 4.92 17.87
C ALA A 63 11.18 6.03 18.91
N SER A 64 11.45 5.66 20.16
CA SER A 64 11.83 6.60 21.23
C SER A 64 13.33 6.92 21.26
N VAL A 65 14.16 6.20 20.49
CA VAL A 65 15.60 6.43 20.39
C VAL A 65 15.88 7.36 19.21
N PRO A 66 16.54 8.52 19.39
CA PRO A 66 16.85 9.42 18.29
C PRO A 66 17.73 8.69 17.26
N SER A 67 17.22 8.53 16.03
CA SER A 67 18.02 8.09 14.88
C SER A 67 18.95 9.23 14.44
N GLY A 68 19.95 9.53 15.25
CA GLY A 68 21.07 10.41 14.91
C GLY A 68 22.31 9.56 14.61
N GLY A 69 22.59 9.35 13.33
CA GLY A 69 23.89 8.84 12.88
C GLY A 69 24.98 9.85 13.22
N GLY A 70 25.68 9.64 14.32
CA GLY A 70 26.87 10.37 14.73
C GLY A 70 27.88 9.38 15.26
N ALA A 71 29.08 9.39 14.67
CA ALA A 71 30.19 8.51 15.01
C ALA A 71 30.45 8.47 16.53
N VAL A 72 30.46 7.27 17.11
CA VAL A 72 30.99 7.08 18.46
C VAL A 72 32.50 7.12 18.33
N ALA A 73 33.10 8.25 18.67
CA ALA A 73 34.54 8.35 18.88
C ALA A 73 34.91 7.41 20.04
N VAL A 74 35.83 6.49 19.76
CA VAL A 74 36.42 5.60 20.77
C VAL A 74 37.39 6.43 21.60
N ALA A 75 37.07 6.68 22.87
CA ALA A 75 38.03 7.19 23.84
C ALA A 75 38.45 6.03 24.77
N ALA A 76 39.75 5.75 24.76
CA ALA A 76 40.42 4.79 25.64
C ALA A 76 40.40 5.25 27.11
N PRO A 77 40.55 4.33 28.09
CA PRO A 77 40.29 4.61 29.49
C PRO A 77 41.51 5.24 30.18
N ALA A 78 41.29 6.22 31.05
CA ALA A 78 42.26 6.67 32.04
C ALA A 78 41.59 6.67 33.42
N GLY A 79 42.28 6.06 34.38
CA GLY A 79 41.73 5.58 35.64
C GLY A 79 41.34 6.67 36.65
N GLY A 80 40.66 6.22 37.71
CA GLY A 80 40.96 6.69 39.05
C GLY A 80 39.78 7.04 39.95
N ALA A 81 39.60 6.19 40.96
CA ALA A 81 39.18 6.48 42.34
C ALA A 81 37.68 6.63 42.71
N ALA A 82 37.18 5.52 43.28
CA ALA A 82 36.62 5.37 44.64
C ALA A 82 35.36 6.15 45.07
N ALA A 83 34.26 5.41 45.32
CA ALA A 83 33.72 5.13 46.66
C ALA A 83 32.49 4.18 46.58
N ALA A 84 32.46 3.17 47.45
CA ALA A 84 31.36 2.22 47.69
C ALA A 84 30.43 2.72 48.85
N PRO A 85 29.51 1.92 49.39
CA PRO A 85 28.27 1.32 48.83
C PRO A 85 27.04 1.66 49.71
N ALA A 86 25.81 1.29 49.28
CA ALA A 86 24.70 1.06 50.21
C ALA A 86 23.64 0.10 49.64
N GLU A 87 23.25 -0.86 50.47
CA GLU A 87 22.40 -2.04 50.27
C GLU A 87 20.88 -1.79 50.16
N GLU A 88 20.23 -2.80 49.55
CA GLU A 88 18.94 -3.44 49.84
C GLU A 88 17.67 -2.63 50.20
N LYS A 89 16.60 -2.91 49.45
CA LYS A 89 15.45 -3.61 50.05
C LYS A 89 14.59 -4.36 49.02
N LYS A 90 14.45 -5.66 49.29
CA LYS A 90 13.53 -6.65 48.73
C LYS A 90 12.17 -6.51 49.43
N GLU A 91 11.06 -6.65 48.72
CA GLU A 91 9.82 -7.17 49.32
C GLU A 91 8.95 -7.88 48.26
N GLU A 92 8.68 -9.16 48.52
CA GLU A 92 7.73 -10.03 47.84
C GLU A 92 6.31 -9.79 48.41
N LYS A 93 5.27 -9.96 47.60
CA LYS A 93 4.05 -10.65 48.06
C LYS A 93 3.35 -11.39 46.92
N LYS A 94 2.92 -12.59 47.25
CA LYS A 94 2.39 -13.69 46.42
C LYS A 94 0.91 -13.92 46.74
N GLU A 95 0.17 -14.40 45.73
CA GLU A 95 -1.08 -15.21 45.75
C GLU A 95 -2.36 -14.56 46.34
N GLU A 96 -3.55 -14.75 45.78
CA GLU A 96 -4.23 -16.04 45.57
C GLU A 96 -5.04 -16.20 44.25
N LYS A 97 -5.28 -17.48 43.96
CA LYS A 97 -6.11 -18.09 42.91
C LYS A 97 -7.59 -18.05 43.30
N GLU A 98 -8.48 -18.13 42.32
CA GLU A 98 -9.59 -19.09 42.39
C GLU A 98 -10.04 -19.53 40.99
N ALA A 99 -10.39 -20.81 40.90
CA ALA A 99 -10.76 -21.54 39.71
C ALA A 99 -12.28 -21.82 39.70
N SER A 100 -12.87 -22.02 38.53
CA SER A 100 -13.99 -22.96 38.36
C SER A 100 -14.06 -23.46 36.92
N GLU A 101 -14.59 -24.66 36.80
CA GLU A 101 -14.30 -25.67 35.78
C GLU A 101 -15.30 -25.73 34.59
N ASP A 102 -14.78 -26.23 33.47
CA ASP A 102 -15.33 -27.03 32.34
C ASP A 102 -16.74 -27.67 32.45
N PRO A 103 -17.45 -27.97 31.32
CA PRO A 103 -17.04 -29.10 30.46
C PRO A 103 -17.34 -29.07 28.94
N LYS A 104 -16.40 -29.67 28.17
CA LYS A 104 -16.51 -30.63 27.02
C LYS A 104 -17.87 -30.77 26.32
N SER A 105 -17.97 -30.78 24.98
CA SER A 105 -17.62 -31.92 24.09
C SER A 105 -18.00 -31.60 22.61
N PRO A 106 -17.76 -32.44 21.57
CA PRO A 106 -16.98 -32.04 20.41
C PRO A 106 -17.77 -32.12 19.09
N LEU A 107 -17.27 -31.50 18.03
CA LEU A 107 -17.59 -31.94 16.67
C LEU A 107 -16.36 -31.79 15.79
N SER A 108 -15.70 -32.93 15.59
CA SER A 108 -14.97 -33.28 14.38
C SER A 108 -15.86 -33.08 13.14
N HIS A 109 -15.26 -32.87 11.97
CA HIS A 109 -15.49 -33.66 10.75
C HIS A 109 -14.52 -33.13 9.66
N ASP A 110 -13.49 -33.93 9.43
CA ASP A 110 -13.01 -34.39 8.12
C ASP A 110 -12.58 -33.38 7.04
N ILE A 111 -11.26 -33.22 6.98
CA ILE A 111 -10.50 -33.17 5.73
C ILE A 111 -10.58 -34.55 5.07
N HIS A 112 -11.05 -34.66 3.83
CA HIS A 112 -10.65 -35.68 2.85
C HIS A 112 -10.82 -35.13 1.40
N PRO A 113 -10.15 -35.72 0.40
CA PRO A 113 -9.47 -35.00 -0.68
C PRO A 113 -10.26 -34.83 -1.99
N ARG A 114 -9.69 -34.04 -2.91
CA ARG A 114 -9.98 -34.02 -4.36
C ARG A 114 -10.17 -35.43 -4.94
N PRO A 115 -10.97 -35.56 -6.00
CA PRO A 115 -10.61 -36.39 -7.13
C PRO A 115 -10.29 -35.56 -8.36
N HIS A 116 -9.20 -35.98 -9.01
CA HIS A 116 -8.84 -35.66 -10.38
C HIS A 116 -9.82 -36.30 -11.38
N ALA A 117 -9.92 -35.64 -12.53
CA ALA A 117 -10.14 -36.21 -13.86
C ALA A 117 -11.44 -36.96 -14.17
N ALA A 118 -12.24 -36.34 -15.05
CA ALA A 118 -12.91 -37.08 -16.13
C ALA A 118 -12.76 -36.29 -17.43
N SER A 119 -11.74 -36.69 -18.19
CA SER A 119 -11.68 -36.54 -19.64
C SER A 119 -12.82 -37.34 -20.25
N VAL A 120 -13.65 -36.71 -21.08
CA VAL A 120 -14.44 -37.42 -22.10
C VAL A 120 -14.22 -36.73 -23.44
N ALA A 121 -13.77 -37.55 -24.37
CA ALA A 121 -13.46 -37.23 -25.74
C ALA A 121 -14.72 -37.22 -26.62
N ALA A 122 -14.65 -36.34 -27.63
CA ALA A 122 -15.00 -36.55 -29.04
C ALA A 122 -16.27 -37.33 -29.42
N ALA A 123 -17.21 -36.59 -30.04
CA ALA A 123 -17.84 -36.88 -31.34
C ALA A 123 -18.45 -35.54 -31.82
N GLY A 124 -18.33 -35.04 -33.05
CA GLY A 124 -18.04 -35.67 -34.34
C GLY A 124 -19.26 -35.53 -35.26
N SER A 125 -19.32 -34.46 -36.06
CA SER A 125 -19.97 -34.31 -37.41
C SER A 125 -20.25 -32.81 -37.66
N ALA A 126 -19.57 -32.14 -38.59
CA ALA A 126 -19.67 -32.22 -40.06
C ALA A 126 -21.00 -31.68 -40.61
N GLY A 127 -20.94 -30.51 -41.24
CA GLY A 127 -22.03 -29.87 -41.97
C GLY A 127 -21.56 -28.58 -42.64
N ALA A 128 -20.99 -28.73 -43.83
CA ALA A 128 -20.54 -27.64 -44.70
C ALA A 128 -21.66 -27.20 -45.66
N ALA A 129 -21.69 -25.90 -45.99
CA ALA A 129 -22.12 -25.23 -47.25
C ALA A 129 -22.60 -23.81 -46.89
N SER A 130 -21.84 -22.74 -47.17
CA SER A 130 -21.53 -22.09 -48.44
C SER A 130 -22.67 -21.23 -49.01
N ALA A 131 -22.25 -20.01 -49.39
CA ALA A 131 -22.78 -19.12 -50.43
C ALA A 131 -23.83 -18.03 -50.06
N THR A 132 -23.30 -16.80 -50.09
CA THR A 132 -23.81 -15.62 -50.84
C THR A 132 -25.22 -15.08 -50.54
N ALA A 133 -25.28 -13.83 -50.07
CA ALA A 133 -26.08 -12.78 -50.74
C ALA A 133 -25.72 -11.39 -50.19
N ALA A 134 -25.28 -10.52 -51.08
CA ALA A 134 -25.30 -9.08 -50.91
C ALA A 134 -26.76 -8.59 -50.78
N GLY A 135 -27.04 -7.63 -49.90
CA GLY A 135 -28.40 -7.13 -49.76
C GLY A 135 -28.62 -6.07 -48.68
N ARG A 136 -28.23 -4.83 -49.02
CA ARG A 136 -29.05 -3.61 -48.85
C ARG A 136 -29.48 -3.17 -47.44
N ALA A 137 -28.93 -2.03 -47.03
CA ALA A 137 -29.40 -1.18 -45.94
C ALA A 137 -30.85 -0.71 -46.11
N PRO A 138 -31.60 -0.50 -45.00
CA PRO A 138 -32.71 0.43 -44.97
C PRO A 138 -32.27 1.75 -44.34
N HIS A 139 -32.32 2.80 -45.16
CA HIS A 139 -32.52 4.16 -44.71
C HIS A 139 -33.81 4.23 -43.87
N HIS A 140 -33.72 4.73 -42.63
CA HIS A 140 -34.87 5.31 -41.96
C HIS A 140 -34.58 6.76 -41.56
N ARG A 141 -35.61 7.57 -41.84
CA ARG A 141 -35.64 9.01 -41.99
C ARG A 141 -35.43 9.76 -40.67
N HIS A 142 -34.71 10.88 -40.80
CA HIS A 142 -34.90 12.10 -40.02
C HIS A 142 -36.38 12.47 -39.85
N PRO A 143 -36.75 12.96 -38.65
CA PRO A 143 -37.65 14.10 -38.54
C PRO A 143 -36.82 15.36 -38.23
N GLN A 144 -37.02 16.40 -39.03
CA GLN A 144 -36.57 17.75 -38.74
C GLN A 144 -37.46 18.41 -37.67
N LEU A 145 -36.79 19.23 -36.86
CA LEU A 145 -37.22 20.50 -36.27
C LEU A 145 -38.42 20.50 -35.31
N GLN A 146 -38.12 20.80 -34.05
CA GLN A 146 -38.59 22.06 -33.48
C GLN A 146 -37.61 22.59 -32.43
N GLN A 147 -37.07 23.78 -32.71
CA GLN A 147 -36.42 24.65 -31.75
C GLN A 147 -37.47 25.15 -30.77
N THR A 148 -37.27 24.91 -29.48
CA THR A 148 -37.97 25.63 -28.41
C THR A 148 -36.95 26.23 -27.46
N ALA A 149 -37.22 27.48 -27.09
CA ALA A 149 -36.33 28.44 -26.48
C ALA A 149 -35.72 28.01 -25.14
N ALA A 150 -34.51 28.54 -24.91
CA ALA A 150 -33.81 28.51 -23.64
C ALA A 150 -34.61 29.21 -22.54
N ALA A 151 -34.93 28.50 -21.46
CA ALA A 151 -35.39 29.08 -20.21
C ALA A 151 -34.20 29.23 -19.25
N ALA A 152 -33.98 30.46 -18.81
CA ALA A 152 -32.92 30.86 -17.91
C ALA A 152 -33.07 30.25 -16.51
N VAL A 153 -31.98 29.68 -15.99
CA VAL A 153 -31.86 29.24 -14.60
C VAL A 153 -31.65 30.47 -13.70
N PRO A 154 -32.43 30.67 -12.62
CA PRO A 154 -32.25 31.79 -11.71
C PRO A 154 -31.00 31.61 -10.83
N ARG A 155 -30.12 32.62 -10.84
CA ARG A 155 -28.95 32.75 -9.97
C ARG A 155 -29.38 33.03 -8.52
N PRO A 156 -28.74 32.41 -7.51
CA PRO A 156 -28.98 32.80 -6.11
C PRO A 156 -28.36 34.18 -5.82
N ARG A 157 -29.19 35.06 -5.25
CA ARG A 157 -28.85 36.39 -4.73
C ARG A 157 -27.92 36.25 -3.51
N PHE A 158 -26.67 36.70 -3.65
CA PHE A 158 -25.82 37.00 -2.51
C PHE A 158 -26.33 38.28 -1.82
N ILE A 159 -26.78 38.14 -0.57
CA ILE A 159 -27.11 39.26 0.30
C ILE A 159 -25.80 39.83 0.85
N PHE A 160 -25.58 41.11 0.55
CA PHE A 160 -24.45 41.92 1.00
C PHE A 160 -24.84 42.60 2.32
N THR A 161 -24.38 42.11 3.47
CA THR A 161 -24.46 42.85 4.72
C THR A 161 -23.17 43.63 4.94
N LYS A 162 -23.27 44.96 4.89
CA LYS A 162 -22.24 45.91 5.31
C LYS A 162 -22.08 45.93 6.83
N ASN A 163 -20.84 46.06 7.29
CA ASN A 163 -20.32 46.80 8.46
C ASN A 163 -19.07 46.05 8.98
N LYS A 164 -17.98 46.66 9.44
CA LYS A 164 -17.65 48.04 9.81
C LYS A 164 -16.13 48.16 9.71
N ARG A 165 -15.65 49.36 9.39
CA ARG A 165 -14.23 49.72 9.28
C ARG A 165 -13.72 50.09 10.68
N GLU A 166 -12.74 49.38 11.22
CA GLU A 166 -11.97 49.81 12.41
C GLU A 166 -10.46 49.78 12.13
N LYS A 167 -9.77 50.74 12.75
CA LYS A 167 -8.40 51.20 12.49
C LYS A 167 -7.34 50.39 13.28
N PRO A 168 -6.03 50.55 12.98
CA PRO A 168 -5.00 49.60 13.41
C PRO A 168 -4.56 49.84 14.86
N GLY A 169 -4.40 48.75 15.61
CA GLY A 169 -3.88 48.74 16.98
C GLY A 169 -2.79 47.68 17.11
N ASN A 170 -1.58 48.16 17.39
CA ASN A 170 -0.37 47.41 17.67
C ASN A 170 -0.48 46.69 19.03
N THR A 171 -0.30 45.37 19.08
CA THR A 171 0.18 44.68 20.30
C THR A 171 1.06 43.49 19.92
N ASN A 172 2.31 43.55 20.40
CA ASN A 172 3.20 42.41 20.50
C ASN A 172 2.69 41.40 21.54
N ASN A 173 3.17 40.16 21.39
CA ASN A 173 2.97 38.97 22.21
C ASN A 173 1.67 38.19 21.99
N GLN A 174 1.76 37.13 21.17
CA GLN A 174 1.54 35.80 21.74
C GLN A 174 2.18 34.68 20.89
N MET A 175 3.13 34.00 21.55
CA MET A 175 3.43 32.57 21.47
C MET A 175 3.78 31.98 20.10
N ALA A 176 5.07 31.72 19.98
CA ALA A 176 5.63 30.70 19.12
C ALA A 176 4.98 29.34 19.41
N GLU A 177 3.98 28.99 18.62
CA GLU A 177 3.51 27.62 18.50
C GLU A 177 4.44 26.93 17.50
N SER A 178 5.52 26.36 18.04
CA SER A 178 6.47 25.49 17.34
C SER A 178 5.76 24.19 16.96
N SER A 179 4.89 24.26 15.96
CA SER A 179 4.42 23.10 15.21
C SER A 179 5.41 22.89 14.08
N THR A 180 6.31 21.91 14.24
CA THR A 180 7.06 21.36 13.11
C THR A 180 6.09 20.62 12.20
N ILE A 181 5.26 21.37 11.47
CA ILE A 181 4.54 20.85 10.32
C ILE A 181 5.64 20.36 9.39
N SER A 182 5.74 19.04 9.22
CA SER A 182 6.59 18.45 8.19
C SER A 182 6.13 19.04 6.85
N LYS A 183 6.82 20.08 6.41
CA LYS A 183 6.44 20.88 5.27
C LYS A 183 6.84 20.04 4.06
N GLY A 184 5.85 19.56 3.29
CA GLY A 184 6.14 18.87 2.04
C GLY A 184 6.97 19.77 1.10
N SER A 185 7.57 19.14 0.10
CA SER A 185 8.43 19.81 -0.88
C SER A 185 7.72 20.95 -1.62
N THR A 186 8.51 21.92 -2.08
CA THR A 186 8.04 22.94 -3.04
C THR A 186 7.65 22.28 -4.37
N VAL A 187 6.89 23.00 -5.19
CA VAL A 187 6.45 22.48 -6.50
C VAL A 187 7.67 22.21 -7.39
N GLU A 188 8.69 23.08 -7.32
CA GLU A 188 9.93 22.99 -8.08
C GLU A 188 10.76 21.77 -7.66
N GLU A 189 10.96 21.56 -6.36
CA GLU A 189 11.66 20.38 -5.82
C GLU A 189 10.93 19.09 -6.16
N CYS A 190 9.59 19.09 -6.06
CA CYS A 190 8.78 17.95 -6.45
C CYS A 190 8.89 17.68 -7.95
N GLN A 191 8.92 18.71 -8.79
CA GLN A 191 9.14 18.55 -10.22
C GLN A 191 10.52 17.96 -10.53
N ASP A 192 11.56 18.30 -9.76
CA ASP A 192 12.87 17.66 -9.86
C ASP A 192 12.85 16.20 -9.42
N MET A 193 12.11 15.88 -8.35
CA MET A 193 11.87 14.49 -7.95
C MET A 193 11.15 13.71 -9.04
N ILE A 194 10.14 14.30 -9.70
CA ILE A 194 9.46 13.68 -10.84
C ILE A 194 10.46 13.42 -11.97
N ARG A 195 11.27 14.42 -12.36
CA ARG A 195 12.30 14.26 -13.41
C ARG A 195 13.28 13.12 -13.11
N ARG A 196 13.66 12.92 -11.84
CA ARG A 196 14.49 11.78 -11.43
C ARG A 196 13.71 10.47 -11.45
N GLY A 197 12.47 10.47 -10.97
CA GLY A 197 11.58 9.30 -10.96
C GLY A 197 11.33 8.74 -12.36
N LEU A 198 11.14 9.63 -13.34
CA LEU A 198 11.02 9.26 -14.77
C LEU A 198 12.24 8.55 -15.34
N LYS A 199 13.40 8.62 -14.67
CA LYS A 199 14.62 7.91 -15.09
C LYS A 199 14.74 6.51 -14.49
N THR A 200 13.91 6.16 -13.50
CA THR A 200 13.95 4.86 -12.83
C THR A 200 13.48 3.75 -13.77
N PRO A 201 14.01 2.51 -13.66
CA PRO A 201 13.69 1.42 -14.58
C PRO A 201 12.18 1.11 -14.65
N MET A 202 11.51 1.09 -13.50
CA MET A 202 10.08 0.77 -13.41
C MET A 202 9.22 1.81 -14.12
N VAL A 203 9.46 3.10 -13.86
CA VAL A 203 8.69 4.19 -14.45
C VAL A 203 8.95 4.28 -15.96
N LYS A 204 10.20 4.07 -16.41
CA LYS A 204 10.53 3.96 -17.84
C LYS A 204 9.77 2.82 -18.51
N PHE A 205 9.80 1.63 -17.91
CA PHE A 205 9.12 0.44 -18.44
C PHE A 205 7.62 0.69 -18.63
N LEU A 206 6.95 1.26 -17.63
CA LEU A 206 5.51 1.59 -17.71
C LEU A 206 5.24 2.66 -18.77
N LYS A 207 6.07 3.71 -18.81
CA LYS A 207 5.96 4.79 -19.81
C LYS A 207 6.04 4.24 -21.24
N GLU A 208 7.00 3.38 -21.51
CA GLU A 208 7.18 2.75 -22.82
C GLU A 208 6.00 1.85 -23.20
N HIS A 209 5.45 1.08 -22.25
CA HIS A 209 4.30 0.21 -22.52
C HIS A 209 3.00 1.00 -22.72
N LEU A 210 2.85 2.13 -22.04
CA LEU A 210 1.73 3.05 -22.27
C LEU A 210 1.78 3.61 -23.70
N GLU A 211 2.96 4.06 -24.14
CA GLU A 211 3.19 4.56 -25.50
C GLU A 211 2.99 3.48 -26.56
N LYS A 212 3.50 2.25 -26.34
CA LYS A 212 3.29 1.10 -27.24
C LYS A 212 1.82 0.68 -27.36
N SER A 213 1.02 0.92 -26.32
CA SER A 213 -0.42 0.64 -26.32
C SER A 213 -1.23 1.73 -27.06
N GLY A 214 -0.56 2.72 -27.64
CA GLY A 214 -1.18 3.79 -28.43
C GLY A 214 -1.52 5.05 -27.63
N CYS A 215 -1.19 5.10 -26.33
CA CYS A 215 -1.47 6.25 -25.48
C CYS A 215 -0.26 7.16 -25.38
N ARG A 216 -0.36 8.34 -26.02
CA ARG A 216 0.70 9.33 -26.02
C ARG A 216 0.78 10.05 -24.67
N ILE A 217 1.98 10.16 -24.14
CA ILE A 217 2.30 10.93 -22.95
C ILE A 217 2.85 12.28 -23.39
N GLY A 218 2.02 13.31 -23.32
CA GLY A 218 2.42 14.67 -23.70
C GLY A 218 3.36 15.33 -22.69
N GLU A 219 3.97 16.45 -23.12
CA GLU A 219 4.59 17.39 -22.20
C GLU A 219 3.52 17.91 -21.24
N ASN A 220 3.75 17.81 -19.93
CA ASN A 220 2.78 18.06 -18.84
C ASN A 220 1.80 16.94 -18.51
N PHE A 221 1.93 15.74 -19.09
CA PHE A 221 1.16 14.59 -18.62
C PHE A 221 1.45 14.25 -17.14
N ILE A 222 2.63 14.60 -16.64
CA ILE A 222 3.04 14.38 -15.24
C ILE A 222 3.56 15.70 -14.69
N LYS A 223 2.92 16.21 -13.65
CA LYS A 223 3.28 17.50 -13.05
C LYS A 223 3.12 17.53 -11.54
N ALA A 224 3.96 18.33 -10.88
CA ALA A 224 3.79 18.68 -9.49
C ALA A 224 2.74 19.79 -9.32
N SER A 225 1.95 19.73 -8.25
CA SER A 225 1.06 20.83 -7.84
C SER A 225 0.80 20.83 -6.34
N HIS A 226 0.29 21.92 -5.81
CA HIS A 226 -0.24 21.97 -4.46
C HIS A 226 -1.64 21.35 -4.39
N CYS A 227 -1.88 20.46 -3.43
CA CYS A 227 -3.16 19.81 -3.23
C CYS A 227 -3.77 20.20 -1.89
N ASN A 228 -5.08 20.46 -1.87
CA ASN A 228 -5.81 20.77 -0.64
C ASN A 228 -6.19 19.50 0.14
N GLN A 229 -6.32 18.38 -0.56
CA GLN A 229 -6.61 17.09 0.04
C GLN A 229 -5.31 16.39 0.41
N LYS A 230 -5.34 15.64 1.52
CA LYS A 230 -4.20 14.91 2.07
C LYS A 230 -3.92 13.61 1.28
N ILE A 231 -3.64 13.78 -0.01
CA ILE A 231 -3.35 12.72 -0.98
C ILE A 231 -1.98 12.93 -1.61
N SER A 232 -1.33 11.87 -2.05
CA SER A 232 0.02 11.94 -2.64
C SER A 232 0.01 12.37 -4.12
N GLY A 233 -1.10 12.10 -4.81
CA GLY A 233 -1.27 12.37 -6.22
C GLY A 233 -2.54 11.71 -6.75
N GLY A 234 -2.69 11.74 -8.07
CA GLY A 234 -3.78 11.05 -8.75
C GLY A 234 -3.70 11.18 -10.27
N TYR A 235 -4.20 10.16 -10.95
CA TYR A 235 -4.46 10.13 -12.37
C TYR A 235 -5.89 10.59 -12.67
N ALA A 236 -6.04 11.34 -13.76
CA ALA A 236 -7.37 11.59 -14.32
C ALA A 236 -7.32 11.65 -15.86
N ARG A 237 -8.33 11.06 -16.49
CA ARG A 237 -8.55 11.08 -17.93
C ARG A 237 -8.40 12.50 -18.50
N GLY A 238 -7.56 12.62 -19.53
CA GLY A 238 -7.28 13.88 -20.22
C GLY A 238 -6.49 14.94 -19.43
N ARG A 239 -6.28 14.75 -18.12
CA ARG A 239 -5.48 15.66 -17.27
C ARG A 239 -4.10 15.10 -16.95
N GLY A 240 -3.93 13.78 -17.02
CA GLY A 240 -2.69 13.09 -16.68
C GLY A 240 -2.52 12.88 -15.18
N ILE A 241 -1.28 12.75 -14.75
CA ILE A 241 -0.85 12.48 -13.38
C ILE A 241 -0.47 13.78 -12.69
N ILE A 242 -1.07 14.00 -11.53
CA ILE A 242 -0.72 15.08 -10.61
C ILE A 242 -0.01 14.48 -9.40
N VAL A 243 1.14 15.04 -9.02
CA VAL A 243 1.84 14.72 -7.78
C VAL A 243 1.69 15.90 -6.82
N CYS A 244 1.22 15.63 -5.61
CA CYS A 244 0.91 16.66 -4.61
C CYS A 244 2.17 17.05 -3.83
N SER A 245 2.86 18.11 -4.24
CA SER A 245 4.19 18.47 -3.74
C SER A 245 4.23 18.67 -2.23
N ASN A 246 3.17 19.27 -1.67
CA ASN A 246 3.00 19.54 -0.24
C ASN A 246 2.76 18.29 0.62
N HIS A 247 2.66 17.12 -0.01
CA HIS A 247 2.54 15.83 0.67
C HIS A 247 3.71 14.88 0.38
N MET A 248 4.70 15.33 -0.40
CA MET A 248 5.91 14.56 -0.72
C MET A 248 7.11 15.13 0.01
N GLN A 249 7.91 14.25 0.61
CA GLN A 249 9.12 14.61 1.35
C GLN A 249 10.35 13.94 0.75
N ILE A 250 10.22 12.71 0.28
CA ILE A 250 11.35 11.91 -0.21
C ILE A 250 11.12 11.39 -1.63
N GLN A 251 12.22 11.16 -2.35
CA GLN A 251 12.21 10.67 -3.74
C GLN A 251 11.39 9.38 -3.91
N ASP A 252 11.43 8.49 -2.92
CA ASP A 252 10.74 7.21 -2.97
C ASP A 252 9.21 7.37 -2.98
N GLU A 253 8.66 8.36 -2.28
CA GLU A 253 7.22 8.66 -2.31
C GLU A 253 6.77 9.12 -3.69
N VAL A 254 7.54 10.01 -4.32
CA VAL A 254 7.28 10.44 -5.69
C VAL A 254 7.37 9.27 -6.67
N ASN A 255 8.39 8.41 -6.53
CA ASN A 255 8.51 7.23 -7.38
C ASN A 255 7.28 6.31 -7.25
N GLN A 256 6.78 6.10 -6.03
CA GLN A 256 5.59 5.27 -5.80
C GLN A 256 4.33 5.89 -6.43
N VAL A 257 4.12 7.20 -6.30
CA VAL A 257 3.02 7.89 -6.99
C VAL A 257 3.14 7.70 -8.50
N LEU A 258 4.32 7.92 -9.09
CA LEU A 258 4.50 7.75 -10.53
C LEU A 258 4.16 6.34 -11.00
N ILE A 259 4.60 5.31 -10.29
CA ILE A 259 4.35 3.92 -10.67
C ILE A 259 2.85 3.60 -10.53
N HIS A 260 2.24 3.93 -9.39
CA HIS A 260 0.82 3.69 -9.11
C HIS A 260 -0.07 4.36 -10.16
N GLU A 261 0.14 5.65 -10.42
CA GLU A 261 -0.69 6.41 -11.34
C GLU A 261 -0.43 6.07 -12.83
N LEU A 262 0.77 5.60 -13.18
CA LEU A 262 1.03 5.08 -14.53
C LEU A 262 0.31 3.76 -14.80
N ILE A 263 0.12 2.92 -13.77
CA ILE A 263 -0.69 1.70 -13.91
C ILE A 263 -2.14 2.10 -14.19
N HIS A 264 -2.73 3.05 -13.45
CA HIS A 264 -4.06 3.58 -13.78
C HIS A 264 -4.17 4.12 -15.20
N ALA A 265 -3.16 4.87 -15.66
CA ALA A 265 -3.12 5.37 -17.03
C ALA A 265 -3.04 4.23 -18.07
N TYR A 266 -2.26 3.19 -17.80
CA TYR A 266 -2.14 1.99 -18.65
C TYR A 266 -3.44 1.19 -18.70
N ASP A 267 -4.13 1.09 -17.57
CA ASP A 267 -5.39 0.37 -17.44
C ASP A 267 -6.49 1.02 -18.27
N GLU A 268 -6.63 2.34 -18.15
CA GLU A 268 -7.56 3.11 -18.97
C GLU A 268 -7.21 2.98 -20.46
N CYS A 269 -5.92 3.10 -20.78
CA CYS A 269 -5.42 3.04 -22.15
C CYS A 269 -5.77 1.71 -22.84
N ARG A 270 -5.44 0.58 -22.21
CA ARG A 270 -5.59 -0.74 -22.83
C ARG A 270 -7.03 -1.23 -22.84
N ALA A 271 -7.85 -0.83 -21.85
CA ALA A 271 -9.25 -1.23 -21.79
C ALA A 271 -10.09 -0.50 -22.83
N GLY A 272 -9.76 0.76 -23.14
CA GLY A 272 -10.49 1.60 -24.11
C GLY A 272 -11.85 2.10 -23.61
N ASN A 273 -12.52 1.38 -22.71
CA ASN A 273 -13.83 1.69 -22.15
C ASN A 273 -13.87 1.65 -20.60
N LEU A 274 -12.73 1.87 -19.94
CA LEU A 274 -12.68 1.96 -18.48
C LEU A 274 -13.52 3.16 -17.99
N ASP A 275 -14.40 2.87 -17.03
CA ASP A 275 -15.34 3.84 -16.44
C ASP A 275 -15.06 4.00 -14.95
N TRP A 276 -14.53 5.16 -14.56
CA TRP A 276 -14.20 5.49 -13.17
C TRP A 276 -15.42 5.65 -12.26
N ALA A 277 -16.62 5.82 -12.83
CA ALA A 277 -17.87 5.81 -12.06
C ALA A 277 -18.36 4.39 -11.75
N ASN A 278 -17.86 3.37 -12.46
CA ASN A 278 -18.17 1.97 -12.19
C ASN A 278 -17.24 1.42 -11.09
N CYS A 279 -17.82 0.96 -9.98
CA CYS A 279 -17.06 0.48 -8.83
C CYS A 279 -16.16 -0.71 -9.15
N ALA A 280 -16.58 -1.62 -10.03
CA ALA A 280 -15.76 -2.77 -10.41
C ALA A 280 -14.56 -2.36 -11.26
N HIS A 281 -14.74 -1.40 -12.18
CA HIS A 281 -13.65 -0.86 -12.99
C HIS A 281 -12.62 -0.13 -12.13
N HIS A 282 -13.09 0.75 -11.23
CA HIS A 282 -12.24 1.47 -10.29
C HIS A 282 -11.49 0.48 -9.39
N ALA A 283 -12.21 -0.45 -8.74
CA ALA A 283 -11.61 -1.47 -7.87
C ALA A 283 -10.55 -2.29 -8.59
N CYS A 284 -10.83 -2.72 -9.83
CA CYS A 284 -9.89 -3.50 -10.63
C CYS A 284 -8.57 -2.76 -10.86
N SER A 285 -8.64 -1.48 -11.21
CA SER A 285 -7.45 -0.68 -11.46
C SER A 285 -6.68 -0.40 -10.17
N GLU A 286 -7.35 -0.22 -9.04
CA GLU A 286 -6.71 -0.08 -7.72
C GLU A 286 -6.05 -1.37 -7.22
N ILE A 287 -6.67 -2.52 -7.47
CA ILE A 287 -6.06 -3.83 -7.16
C ILE A 287 -4.75 -3.99 -7.92
N ARG A 288 -4.78 -3.70 -9.23
CA ARG A 288 -3.59 -3.80 -10.08
C ARG A 288 -2.54 -2.77 -9.71
N ALA A 289 -2.91 -1.53 -9.44
CA ALA A 289 -1.97 -0.51 -8.97
C ALA A 289 -1.34 -0.88 -7.63
N GLY A 290 -2.12 -1.38 -6.66
CA GLY A 290 -1.61 -1.82 -5.36
C GLY A 290 -0.68 -3.03 -5.44
N HIS A 291 -0.99 -3.99 -6.31
CA HIS A 291 -0.18 -5.20 -6.51
C HIS A 291 1.10 -4.91 -7.33
N LEU A 292 0.99 -4.22 -8.46
CA LEU A 292 2.08 -4.08 -9.43
C LEU A 292 3.01 -2.90 -9.13
N SER A 293 2.62 -1.96 -8.26
CA SER A 293 3.49 -0.83 -7.89
C SER A 293 4.60 -1.21 -6.91
N GLY A 294 4.43 -2.32 -6.19
CA GLY A 294 5.25 -2.67 -5.03
C GLY A 294 4.95 -1.82 -3.81
N ASP A 295 3.90 -0.99 -3.80
CA ASP A 295 3.51 -0.18 -2.64
C ASP A 295 3.15 -1.05 -1.43
N CYS A 296 2.58 -2.23 -1.69
CA CYS A 296 2.21 -3.24 -0.70
C CYS A 296 3.30 -4.27 -0.40
N HIS A 297 4.54 -4.03 -0.84
CA HIS A 297 5.67 -4.91 -0.54
C HIS A 297 5.96 -5.00 0.97
N TYR A 298 6.25 -6.20 1.47
CA TYR A 298 6.46 -6.49 2.91
C TYR A 298 7.35 -5.47 3.62
N LYS A 299 8.50 -5.10 3.03
CA LYS A 299 9.42 -4.13 3.64
C LYS A 299 8.75 -2.76 3.89
N ARG A 300 7.89 -2.30 2.98
CA ARG A 300 7.17 -1.02 3.12
C ARG A 300 6.08 -1.14 4.16
N GLU A 301 5.31 -2.22 4.10
CA GLU A 301 4.26 -2.52 5.08
C GLU A 301 4.82 -2.67 6.49
N LEU A 302 5.95 -3.37 6.62
CA LEU A 302 6.74 -3.41 7.83
C LEU A 302 7.07 -1.98 8.25
N LEU A 303 7.73 -1.15 7.44
CA LEU A 303 8.04 0.24 7.82
C LEU A 303 6.79 1.07 8.23
N ARG A 304 5.61 0.76 7.68
CA ARG A 304 4.31 1.37 8.04
C ARG A 304 3.66 0.82 9.30
N GLY A 305 4.21 -0.23 9.92
CA GLY A 305 3.73 -0.82 11.17
C GLY A 305 2.93 -2.11 11.00
N TYR A 306 2.72 -2.59 9.76
CA TYR A 306 2.00 -3.82 9.50
C TYR A 306 2.95 -5.03 9.58
N LEU A 307 2.67 -5.96 10.51
CA LEU A 307 3.53 -7.10 10.83
C LEU A 307 3.02 -8.44 10.30
N LYS A 308 1.84 -8.44 9.68
CA LYS A 308 1.31 -9.65 9.05
C LYS A 308 2.33 -10.10 8.00
N ILE A 309 2.73 -11.37 8.07
CA ILE A 309 3.70 -11.96 7.14
C ILE A 309 2.95 -12.63 5.99
N ARG A 310 2.09 -13.60 6.33
CA ARG A 310 1.36 -14.39 5.36
C ARG A 310 0.14 -13.62 4.85
N GLY A 311 0.02 -13.49 3.54
CA GLY A 311 -1.10 -12.80 2.89
C GLY A 311 -1.08 -11.27 3.11
N HIS A 312 0.05 -10.70 3.50
CA HIS A 312 0.16 -9.29 3.86
C HIS A 312 -0.11 -8.36 2.67
N GLU A 313 0.37 -8.75 1.49
CA GLU A 313 0.22 -7.96 0.28
C GLU A 313 -1.25 -7.86 -0.08
N GLN A 314 -1.98 -8.98 -0.14
CA GLN A 314 -3.41 -8.99 -0.42
C GLN A 314 -4.18 -8.15 0.60
N GLU A 315 -3.83 -8.23 1.88
CA GLU A 315 -4.44 -7.41 2.93
C GLU A 315 -4.16 -5.91 2.70
N CYS A 316 -2.92 -5.56 2.39
CA CYS A 316 -2.55 -4.18 2.05
C CYS A 316 -3.32 -3.68 0.84
N VAL A 317 -3.37 -4.47 -0.25
CA VAL A 317 -4.08 -4.12 -1.47
C VAL A 317 -5.56 -3.90 -1.17
N LYS A 318 -6.23 -4.79 -0.42
CA LYS A 318 -7.63 -4.60 0.00
C LYS A 318 -7.84 -3.30 0.77
N ARG A 319 -6.96 -2.99 1.74
CA ARG A 319 -7.05 -1.73 2.51
C ARG A 319 -6.87 -0.50 1.62
N ARG A 320 -5.95 -0.56 0.65
CA ARG A 320 -5.67 0.52 -0.30
C ARG A 320 -6.85 0.75 -1.26
N VAL A 321 -7.43 -0.32 -1.80
CA VAL A 321 -8.61 -0.28 -2.67
C VAL A 321 -9.78 0.37 -1.94
N MET A 322 -10.12 -0.12 -0.74
CA MET A 322 -11.23 0.45 0.05
C MET A 322 -11.00 1.93 0.38
N LYS A 323 -9.75 2.31 0.69
CA LYS A 323 -9.39 3.71 0.91
C LYS A 323 -9.60 4.57 -0.35
N SER A 324 -9.15 4.12 -1.52
CA SER A 324 -9.35 4.86 -2.77
C SER A 324 -10.84 4.99 -3.11
N MET A 325 -11.59 3.89 -3.02
CA MET A 325 -13.01 3.86 -3.36
C MET A 325 -13.89 4.68 -2.41
N SER A 326 -13.48 4.87 -1.15
CA SER A 326 -14.19 5.77 -0.21
C SER A 326 -14.26 7.23 -0.70
N GLY A 327 -13.35 7.63 -1.60
CA GLY A 327 -13.38 8.94 -2.25
C GLY A 327 -14.25 8.99 -3.52
N ASN A 328 -14.80 7.87 -3.97
CA ASN A 328 -15.62 7.81 -5.18
C ASN A 328 -17.10 8.04 -4.86
N PRO A 329 -17.72 9.15 -5.30
CA PRO A 329 -19.12 9.44 -5.00
C PRO A 329 -20.11 8.44 -5.60
N ASN A 330 -19.68 7.61 -6.56
CA ASN A 330 -20.52 6.60 -7.21
C ASN A 330 -20.51 5.24 -6.49
N CYS A 331 -19.66 5.09 -5.46
CA CYS A 331 -19.46 3.81 -4.77
C CYS A 331 -19.74 3.96 -3.28
N SER A 332 -20.80 3.29 -2.78
CA SER A 332 -20.97 3.11 -1.35
C SER A 332 -19.89 2.17 -0.80
N GLU A 333 -19.69 2.17 0.52
CA GLU A 333 -18.75 1.23 1.16
C GLU A 333 -19.09 -0.23 0.85
N THR A 334 -20.38 -0.59 0.91
CA THR A 334 -20.87 -1.93 0.57
C THR A 334 -20.63 -2.27 -0.90
N ALA A 335 -21.03 -1.38 -1.82
CA ALA A 335 -20.80 -1.58 -3.25
C ALA A 335 -19.30 -1.68 -3.59
N SER A 336 -18.45 -0.95 -2.86
CA SER A 336 -17.00 -1.00 -3.03
C SER A 336 -16.44 -2.37 -2.62
N LYS A 337 -16.87 -2.88 -1.46
CA LYS A 337 -16.45 -4.19 -0.98
C LYS A 337 -16.93 -5.31 -1.91
N ASP A 338 -18.20 -5.30 -2.28
CA ASP A 338 -18.79 -6.32 -3.15
C ASP A 338 -18.12 -6.32 -4.54
N ALA A 339 -17.89 -5.14 -5.11
CA ALA A 339 -17.18 -4.99 -6.38
C ALA A 339 -15.74 -5.52 -6.28
N MET A 340 -15.00 -5.13 -5.24
CA MET A 340 -13.62 -5.58 -5.01
C MET A 340 -13.54 -7.11 -4.87
N GLU A 341 -14.44 -7.72 -4.11
CA GLU A 341 -14.46 -9.17 -3.92
C GLU A 341 -14.82 -9.91 -5.23
N ALA A 342 -15.79 -9.40 -5.99
CA ALA A 342 -16.26 -10.02 -7.23
C ALA A 342 -15.20 -10.03 -8.34
N ILE A 343 -14.35 -8.99 -8.45
CA ILE A 343 -13.32 -8.92 -9.50
C ILE A 343 -11.91 -9.30 -9.03
N TRP A 344 -11.74 -9.68 -7.75
CA TRP A 344 -10.43 -9.85 -7.13
C TRP A 344 -9.51 -10.78 -7.93
N ASP A 345 -9.93 -12.00 -8.20
CA ASP A 345 -9.09 -13.00 -8.85
C ASP A 345 -8.73 -12.61 -10.29
N VAL A 346 -9.63 -11.93 -11.00
CA VAL A 346 -9.38 -11.47 -12.37
C VAL A 346 -8.32 -10.37 -12.35
N CYS A 347 -8.49 -9.36 -11.49
CA CYS A 347 -7.66 -8.17 -11.51
C CYS A 347 -6.31 -8.39 -10.81
N TYR A 348 -6.29 -9.13 -9.71
CA TYR A 348 -5.04 -9.43 -8.98
C TYR A 348 -4.09 -10.30 -9.80
N ASN A 349 -4.61 -11.24 -10.61
CA ASN A 349 -3.79 -12.09 -11.47
C ASN A 349 -3.42 -11.44 -12.82
N ASP A 350 -3.97 -10.27 -13.16
CA ASP A 350 -3.60 -9.54 -14.37
C ASP A 350 -2.37 -8.66 -14.14
N THR A 351 -1.21 -9.24 -14.47
CA THR A 351 0.09 -8.61 -14.25
C THR A 351 0.52 -7.67 -15.37
N LYS A 352 -0.27 -7.49 -16.44
CA LYS A 352 0.19 -6.65 -17.56
C LYS A 352 0.42 -5.20 -17.12
N PRO A 353 1.44 -4.50 -17.68
CA PRO A 353 2.30 -4.93 -18.78
C PRO A 353 3.45 -5.86 -18.37
N PHE A 354 3.58 -6.20 -17.09
CA PHE A 354 4.63 -7.09 -16.61
C PHE A 354 4.33 -8.56 -16.96
N ASP A 355 5.39 -9.32 -17.18
CA ASP A 355 5.29 -10.77 -17.36
C ASP A 355 4.93 -11.49 -16.05
N ARG A 356 5.29 -10.87 -14.91
CA ARG A 356 4.95 -11.28 -13.55
C ARG A 356 4.92 -10.05 -12.64
N ALA A 357 4.22 -10.14 -11.52
CA ALA A 357 4.27 -9.09 -10.50
C ALA A 357 5.73 -8.82 -10.05
N PRO A 358 6.18 -7.56 -10.03
CA PRO A 358 7.58 -7.19 -9.83
C PRO A 358 8.09 -7.32 -8.40
#